data_AF-A0A397SJL3-F1
#
_entry.id   AF-A0A397SJL3-F1
#
_cell.length_a   1.000
_cell.length_b   1.000
_cell.length_c   1.000
_cell.angle_alpha   90.00
_cell.angle_beta   90.00
_cell.angle_gamma   90.00
#
_symmetry.space_group_name_H-M   'P 1'
#
loop_
_entity.id
_entity.type
_entity.pdbx_description
1 polymer ?
#
loop_
_entity_poly.entity_id
_entity_poly.type
_entity_poly.pdbx_seq_one_letter_code
_entity_poly.pdbx_strand_id
1 'polypeptide(L)'
;MINRELLNFEYDSFTDIPPCLRIPVLTKLDSSNNSLIIGHHFYNAQEENKIGVCTFSYCLKNNHYVNLPKFNFYTLIISNYHIHNACDTISFDYSFMKKPYINFNNDISAKSCLNPKFISLYFTQKTNRGPIFLKQKNRKIKTKSIDCKNRTCYVCKNNTLNILDNNIKCTFFDPYIR
;
A
#
# COMPACT_ATOMS: atom_id res chain seq x y z
N MET A 1 -12.72 3.55 -11.03
CA MET A 1 -13.31 4.01 -9.75
C MET A 1 -12.51 3.43 -8.60
N ILE A 2 -12.24 4.21 -7.55
CA ILE A 2 -11.58 3.71 -6.33
C ILE A 2 -12.65 3.07 -5.45
N ASN A 3 -12.44 1.84 -5.00
CA ASN A 3 -13.29 1.18 -4.01
C ASN A 3 -12.61 1.21 -2.64
N ARG A 4 -13.42 1.33 -1.59
CA ARG A 4 -12.97 1.35 -0.20
C ARG A 4 -13.81 0.37 0.59
N GLU A 5 -13.13 -0.47 1.34
CA GLU A 5 -13.74 -1.51 2.16
C GLU A 5 -13.04 -1.54 3.51
N LEU A 6 -13.79 -1.88 4.56
CA LEU A 6 -13.21 -2.18 5.86
C LEU A 6 -12.98 -3.68 5.94
N LEU A 7 -11.81 -4.07 6.42
CA LEU A 7 -11.57 -5.47 6.77
C LEU A 7 -12.40 -5.79 8.01
N ASN A 8 -13.01 -6.96 8.02
CA ASN A 8 -13.65 -7.51 9.22
C ASN A 8 -12.58 -8.07 10.18
N PHE A 9 -11.69 -7.19 10.63
CA PHE A 9 -10.60 -7.48 11.54
C PHE A 9 -10.44 -6.29 12.49
N GLU A 10 -10.66 -6.55 13.76
CA GLU A 10 -10.45 -5.59 14.84
C GLU A 10 -9.01 -5.69 15.34
N TYR A 11 -8.40 -4.56 15.61
CA TYR A 11 -7.07 -4.48 16.20
C TYR A 11 -6.99 -3.32 17.17
N ASP A 12 -6.10 -3.42 18.15
CA ASP A 12 -5.84 -2.28 19.02
C ASP A 12 -5.11 -1.20 18.23
N SER A 13 -5.82 -0.12 17.91
CA SER A 13 -5.28 1.00 17.15
C SER A 13 -4.21 1.80 17.90
N PHE A 14 -4.03 1.55 19.21
CA PHE A 14 -2.95 2.07 20.04
C PHE A 14 -1.69 1.17 20.03
N THR A 15 -1.77 -0.04 19.46
CA THR A 15 -0.62 -0.93 19.22
C THR A 15 -0.04 -0.76 17.81
N ASP A 16 1.04 -1.50 17.51
CA ASP A 16 1.63 -1.55 16.17
C ASP A 16 0.65 -2.08 15.13
N ILE A 17 0.68 -1.46 13.96
CA ILE A 17 -0.19 -1.84 12.84
C ILE A 17 0.26 -3.23 12.35
N PRO A 18 -0.63 -4.24 12.34
CA PRO A 18 -0.25 -5.57 11.90
C PRO A 18 0.10 -5.56 10.41
N PRO A 19 1.19 -6.20 9.98
CA PRO A 19 1.48 -6.35 8.57
C PRO A 19 0.34 -7.10 7.88
N CYS A 20 -0.21 -6.46 6.84
CA CYS A 20 -1.28 -7.01 6.04
C CYS A 20 -0.76 -7.23 4.62
N LEU A 21 -0.87 -8.43 4.08
CA LEU A 21 -0.51 -8.74 2.69
C LEU A 21 -1.78 -9.05 1.92
N ARG A 22 -1.98 -8.38 0.79
CA ARG A 22 -3.22 -8.50 0.02
C ARG A 22 -2.93 -8.96 -1.41
N ILE A 23 -3.68 -9.96 -1.86
CA ILE A 23 -3.59 -10.52 -3.22
C ILE A 23 -4.95 -10.40 -3.92
N PRO A 24 -5.06 -9.58 -4.98
CA PRO A 24 -6.26 -9.54 -5.82
C PRO A 24 -6.25 -10.72 -6.79
N VAL A 25 -7.36 -11.46 -6.84
CA VAL A 25 -7.54 -12.63 -7.72
C VAL A 25 -8.70 -12.35 -8.67
N LEU A 26 -8.39 -12.26 -9.98
CA LEU A 26 -9.41 -12.08 -11.01
C LEU A 26 -10.26 -13.35 -11.13
N THR A 27 -11.57 -13.16 -11.30
CA THR A 27 -12.51 -14.27 -11.55
C THR A 27 -12.28 -14.94 -12.90
N LYS A 28 -11.76 -14.19 -13.88
CA LYS A 28 -11.42 -14.66 -15.22
C LYS A 28 -10.26 -13.83 -15.77
N LEU A 29 -9.28 -14.52 -16.36
CA LEU A 29 -8.20 -13.89 -17.12
C LEU A 29 -8.53 -14.02 -18.61
N ASP A 30 -8.93 -12.92 -19.25
CA ASP A 30 -9.17 -12.86 -20.69
C ASP A 30 -8.61 -11.55 -21.28
N SER A 31 -8.70 -11.42 -22.61
CA SER A 31 -8.14 -10.29 -23.36
C SER A 31 -8.62 -8.91 -22.87
N SER A 32 -9.77 -8.83 -22.20
CA SER A 32 -10.28 -7.57 -21.65
C SER A 32 -9.49 -7.09 -20.42
N ASN A 33 -8.86 -8.02 -19.69
CA ASN A 33 -8.15 -7.74 -18.44
C ASN A 33 -6.62 -7.98 -18.51
N ASN A 34 -6.10 -8.43 -19.65
CA ASN A 34 -4.66 -8.72 -19.83
C ASN A 34 -3.73 -7.53 -19.59
N SER A 35 -4.23 -6.30 -19.66
CA SER A 35 -3.46 -5.07 -19.40
C SER A 35 -3.84 -4.37 -18.10
N LEU A 36 -4.59 -5.04 -17.23
CA LEU A 36 -5.14 -4.45 -16.02
C LEU A 36 -4.24 -4.72 -14.82
N ILE A 37 -3.87 -3.66 -14.12
CA ILE A 37 -3.21 -3.72 -12.81
C ILE A 37 -4.24 -3.36 -11.75
N ILE A 38 -4.35 -4.18 -10.69
CA ILE A 38 -5.10 -3.85 -9.49
C ILE A 38 -4.10 -3.43 -8.42
N GLY A 39 -4.13 -2.15 -8.06
CA GLY A 39 -3.37 -1.58 -6.96
C GLY A 39 -4.21 -1.50 -5.69
N HIS A 40 -3.54 -1.51 -4.55
CA HIS A 40 -4.18 -1.32 -3.26
C HIS A 40 -3.22 -0.71 -2.24
N HIS A 41 -3.80 -0.12 -1.20
CA HIS A 41 -3.08 0.27 0.01
C HIS A 41 -4.03 0.20 1.22
N PHE A 42 -3.47 0.02 2.40
CA PHE A 42 -4.21 -0.01 3.66
C PHE A 42 -4.29 1.38 4.29
N TYR A 43 -5.23 1.57 5.20
CA TYR A 43 -5.33 2.78 6.02
C TYR A 43 -5.97 2.51 7.38
N ASN A 44 -5.63 3.33 8.38
CA ASN A 44 -6.32 3.34 9.66
C ASN A 44 -7.73 3.92 9.47
N ALA A 45 -8.77 3.13 9.71
CA ALA A 45 -10.13 3.62 9.59
C ALA A 45 -10.57 4.51 10.75
N GLN A 46 -9.81 4.55 11.87
CA GLN A 46 -9.99 5.31 13.12
C GLN A 46 -11.34 5.15 13.82
N GLU A 47 -12.45 5.27 13.10
CA GLU A 47 -13.83 5.25 13.61
C GLU A 47 -14.30 3.86 14.07
N GLU A 48 -13.55 2.79 13.79
CA GLU A 48 -13.99 1.40 14.05
C GLU A 48 -12.91 0.46 14.59
N ASN A 49 -11.71 0.93 14.96
CA ASN A 49 -10.56 0.04 15.30
C ASN A 49 -10.29 -1.03 14.22
N LYS A 50 -10.55 -0.67 12.96
CA LYS A 50 -10.45 -1.54 11.79
C LYS A 50 -9.46 -1.00 10.79
N ILE A 51 -8.96 -1.94 9.99
CA ILE A 51 -8.08 -1.63 8.86
C ILE A 51 -8.95 -1.44 7.63
N GLY A 52 -8.85 -0.27 7.02
CA GLY A 52 -9.45 0.00 5.73
C GLY A 52 -8.52 -0.39 4.59
N VAL A 53 -9.10 -0.71 3.44
CA VAL A 53 -8.36 -0.92 2.20
C VAL A 53 -8.93 -0.07 1.10
N CYS A 54 -8.02 0.61 0.40
CA CYS A 54 -8.30 1.37 -0.81
C CYS A 54 -7.83 0.54 -1.99
N THR A 55 -8.71 0.28 -2.96
CA THR A 55 -8.40 -0.49 -4.17
C THR A 55 -8.69 0.33 -5.41
N PHE A 56 -7.87 0.15 -6.44
CA PHE A 56 -7.99 0.89 -7.70
C PHE A 56 -7.40 0.08 -8.84
N SER A 57 -7.86 0.34 -10.06
CA SER A 57 -7.34 -0.31 -11.26
C SER A 57 -6.75 0.67 -12.26
N TYR A 58 -5.69 0.24 -12.92
CA TYR A 58 -4.99 0.98 -13.97
C TYR A 58 -4.84 0.11 -15.21
N CYS A 59 -5.20 0.65 -16.38
CA CYS A 59 -5.02 -0.01 -17.66
C CYS A 59 -3.69 0.41 -18.29
N LEU A 60 -2.73 -0.51 -18.37
CA LEU A 60 -1.42 -0.27 -19.00
C LEU A 60 -1.54 0.09 -20.49
N LYS A 61 -2.43 -0.59 -21.21
CA LYS A 61 -2.63 -0.37 -22.65
C LYS A 61 -3.06 1.07 -22.93
N ASN A 62 -4.00 1.57 -22.13
CA ASN A 62 -4.60 2.88 -22.36
C ASN A 62 -3.99 3.99 -21.49
N ASN A 63 -3.04 3.64 -20.62
CA ASN A 63 -2.34 4.53 -19.70
C ASN A 63 -3.26 5.43 -18.85
N HIS A 64 -4.33 4.86 -18.31
CA HIS A 64 -5.24 5.58 -17.41
C HIS A 64 -5.92 4.66 -16.39
N TYR A 65 -6.45 5.25 -15.32
CA TYR A 65 -7.24 4.55 -14.32
C TYR A 65 -8.62 4.19 -14.87
N VAL A 66 -9.03 2.94 -14.68
CA VAL A 66 -10.32 2.42 -15.19
C VAL A 66 -11.21 1.99 -14.03
N ASN A 67 -12.35 1.37 -14.32
CA ASN A 67 -13.18 0.76 -13.31
C ASN A 67 -12.57 -0.55 -12.82
N LEU A 68 -12.84 -0.87 -11.56
CA LEU A 68 -12.39 -2.13 -10.98
C LEU A 68 -13.13 -3.28 -11.66
N PRO A 69 -12.44 -4.36 -12.01
CA PRO A 69 -13.07 -5.54 -12.58
C PRO A 69 -13.78 -6.33 -11.46
N LYS A 70 -14.42 -7.43 -11.82
CA LYS A 70 -14.87 -8.41 -10.82
C LYS A 70 -13.69 -9.26 -10.36
N PHE A 71 -13.30 -9.12 -9.09
CA PHE A 71 -12.20 -9.87 -8.49
C PHE A 71 -12.53 -10.24 -7.03
N ASN A 72 -11.85 -11.24 -6.51
CA ASN A 72 -11.83 -11.56 -5.08
C ASN A 72 -10.56 -11.00 -4.45
N PHE A 73 -10.65 -10.49 -3.23
CA PHE A 73 -9.50 -9.95 -2.51
C PHE A 73 -9.20 -10.81 -1.28
N TYR A 74 -8.06 -11.50 -1.28
CA TYR A 74 -7.60 -12.26 -0.11
C TYR A 74 -6.57 -11.45 0.67
N THR A 75 -6.78 -11.33 1.97
CA THR A 75 -5.87 -10.63 2.89
C THR A 75 -5.28 -11.63 3.88
N LEU A 76 -3.97 -11.67 3.99
CA LEU A 76 -3.23 -12.29 5.08
C LEU A 76 -2.89 -11.21 6.11
N ILE A 77 -3.32 -11.38 7.35
CA ILE A 77 -3.01 -10.48 8.47
C ILE A 77 -2.06 -11.22 9.40
N ILE A 78 -0.93 -10.60 9.71
CA ILE A 78 0.11 -11.20 10.54
C ILE A 78 0.04 -10.56 11.92
N SER A 79 -0.36 -11.36 12.90
CA SER A 79 -0.43 -10.99 14.31
C SER A 79 0.39 -11.97 15.15
N ASN A 80 0.95 -11.48 16.26
CA ASN A 80 1.64 -12.30 17.27
C ASN A 80 2.73 -13.24 16.72
N TYR A 81 3.53 -12.76 15.75
CA TYR A 81 4.64 -13.57 15.23
C TYR A 81 5.75 -13.70 16.28
N HIS A 82 6.17 -14.93 16.55
CA HIS A 82 7.08 -15.28 17.65
C HIS A 82 8.50 -14.70 17.51
N ILE A 83 8.96 -14.40 16.29
CA ILE A 83 10.28 -13.81 16.06
C ILE A 83 10.19 -12.29 16.21
N HIS A 84 10.91 -11.76 17.19
CA HIS A 84 11.06 -10.33 17.39
C HIS A 84 11.66 -9.67 16.14
N ASN A 85 11.16 -8.49 15.75
CA ASN A 85 11.53 -7.74 14.53
C ASN A 85 11.16 -8.37 13.18
N ALA A 86 10.48 -9.53 13.13
CA ALA A 86 10.01 -10.11 11.86
C ALA A 86 8.89 -9.27 11.21
N CYS A 87 8.20 -8.47 12.01
CA CYS A 87 7.15 -7.56 11.62
C CYS A 87 7.42 -6.21 12.26
N ASP A 88 7.37 -5.12 11.50
CA ASP A 88 7.39 -3.78 12.05
C ASP A 88 6.84 -2.77 11.02
N THR A 89 6.63 -1.53 11.46
CA THR A 89 6.19 -0.40 10.65
C THR A 89 7.31 0.61 10.49
N ILE A 90 7.70 0.88 9.25
CA ILE A 90 8.74 1.85 8.91
C ILE A 90 8.11 3.10 8.31
N SER A 91 8.55 4.27 8.79
CA SER A 91 8.10 5.56 8.30
C SER A 91 8.92 5.98 7.08
N PHE A 92 8.29 6.71 6.15
CA PHE A 92 9.03 7.30 5.04
C PHE A 92 9.86 8.50 5.55
N ASP A 93 11.05 8.68 4.99
CA ASP A 93 11.84 9.90 5.12
C ASP A 93 11.30 10.97 4.19
N TYR A 94 10.97 12.12 4.77
CA TYR A 94 10.48 13.30 4.05
C TYR A 94 11.60 14.32 4.00
N SER A 95 12.13 14.57 2.80
CA SER A 95 13.07 15.64 2.54
C SER A 95 12.35 16.70 1.72
N PHE A 96 12.46 17.98 2.11
CA PHE A 96 11.78 19.12 1.48
C PHE A 96 11.82 19.15 -0.06
N MET A 97 12.84 18.57 -0.70
CA MET A 97 13.03 18.55 -2.16
C MET A 97 12.90 17.17 -2.82
N LYS A 98 12.57 16.11 -2.09
CA LYS A 98 12.58 14.73 -2.60
C LYS A 98 11.27 14.01 -2.31
N LYS A 99 10.85 13.16 -3.26
CA LYS A 99 9.73 12.24 -3.03
C LYS A 99 10.02 11.37 -1.80
N PRO A 100 9.03 11.06 -0.94
CA PRO A 100 9.25 10.25 0.24
C PRO A 100 9.85 8.90 -0.12
N TYR A 101 10.80 8.46 0.69
CA TYR A 101 11.47 7.19 0.52
C TYR A 101 11.79 6.54 1.86
N ILE A 102 11.91 5.22 1.86
CA ILE A 102 12.48 4.45 2.97
C ILE A 102 13.87 4.00 2.54
N ASN A 103 14.86 4.10 3.43
CA ASN A 103 16.22 3.66 3.18
C ASN A 103 16.69 2.68 4.27
N PHE A 104 16.78 1.40 3.93
CA PHE A 104 17.15 0.35 4.88
C PHE A 104 18.64 0.35 5.26
N ASN A 105 19.46 1.23 4.68
CA ASN A 105 20.87 1.34 5.07
C ASN A 105 21.07 2.14 6.37
N ASN A 106 20.11 2.98 6.76
CA ASN A 106 20.29 3.93 7.87
C ASN A 106 19.46 3.56 9.12
N ASP A 107 18.44 2.73 8.98
CA ASP A 107 17.50 2.46 10.07
C ASP A 107 17.98 1.27 10.93
N ILE A 108 18.05 1.48 12.25
CA ILE A 108 18.59 0.49 13.20
C ILE A 108 17.62 -0.71 13.32
N SER A 109 16.30 -0.46 13.23
CA SER A 109 15.26 -1.49 13.17
C SER A 109 15.29 -2.28 11.85
N ALA A 110 15.77 -1.68 10.76
CA ALA A 110 15.94 -2.33 9.45
C ALA A 110 17.24 -3.13 9.31
N LYS A 111 18.16 -3.11 10.29
CA LYS A 111 19.41 -3.88 10.19
C LYS A 111 19.17 -5.39 10.12
N SER A 112 18.11 -5.90 10.74
CA SER A 112 17.68 -7.30 10.62
C SER A 112 16.96 -7.58 9.28
N CYS A 113 16.42 -6.54 8.64
CA CYS A 113 15.61 -6.60 7.42
C CYS A 113 16.19 -5.71 6.31
N LEU A 114 17.38 -6.06 5.80
CA LEU A 114 18.06 -5.27 4.78
C LEU A 114 17.28 -5.15 3.45
N ASN A 115 16.31 -6.04 3.20
CA ASN A 115 15.48 -6.03 2.00
C ASN A 115 14.16 -6.83 2.19
N PRO A 116 13.17 -6.31 2.92
CA PRO A 116 11.92 -7.04 3.17
C PRO A 116 11.26 -7.41 1.84
N LYS A 117 10.84 -8.66 1.73
CA LYS A 117 10.14 -9.19 0.53
C LYS A 117 8.65 -8.88 0.56
N PHE A 118 8.07 -8.85 1.76
CA PHE A 118 6.66 -8.61 1.97
C PHE A 118 6.48 -7.24 2.59
N ILE A 119 5.95 -6.31 1.81
CA ILE A 119 5.75 -4.92 2.22
C ILE A 119 4.35 -4.48 1.84
N SER A 120 3.78 -3.62 2.68
CA SER A 120 2.47 -3.06 2.43
C SER A 120 2.42 -1.59 2.82
N LEU A 121 1.82 -0.81 1.93
CA LEU A 121 1.63 0.62 2.15
C LEU A 121 0.45 0.85 3.10
N TYR A 122 0.66 1.71 4.07
CA TYR A 122 -0.32 2.03 5.10
C TYR A 122 -0.45 3.54 5.29
N PHE A 123 -1.68 4.05 5.31
CA PHE A 123 -1.98 5.43 5.65
C PHE A 123 -2.48 5.53 7.09
N THR A 124 -1.93 6.46 7.87
CA THR A 124 -2.38 6.69 9.26
C THR A 124 -3.71 7.43 9.34
N GLN A 125 -4.17 8.02 8.23
CA GLN A 125 -5.40 8.79 8.15
C GLN A 125 -6.26 8.36 6.97
N LYS A 126 -7.59 8.42 7.17
CA LYS A 126 -8.61 8.08 6.17
C LYS A 126 -8.66 9.07 5.00
N THR A 127 -8.15 10.30 5.13
CA THR A 127 -8.33 11.41 4.17
C THR A 127 -7.50 11.27 2.89
N ASN A 128 -6.35 10.60 2.94
CA ASN A 128 -5.46 10.40 1.81
C ASN A 128 -5.85 9.15 1.00
N ARG A 129 -6.44 9.39 -0.18
CA ARG A 129 -7.26 8.38 -0.88
C ARG A 129 -6.89 8.17 -2.35
N GLY A 130 -5.77 8.73 -2.79
CA GLY A 130 -5.31 8.64 -4.17
C GLY A 130 -4.60 7.32 -4.50
N PRO A 131 -4.56 6.92 -5.77
CA PRO A 131 -3.79 5.75 -6.19
C PRO A 131 -2.30 5.99 -6.03
N ILE A 132 -1.61 5.03 -5.41
CA ILE A 132 -0.18 5.07 -5.14
C ILE A 132 0.42 3.68 -5.24
N PHE A 133 1.60 3.59 -5.84
CA PHE A 133 2.37 2.38 -5.96
C PHE A 133 3.68 2.49 -5.20
N LEU A 134 4.21 1.35 -4.77
CA LEU A 134 5.55 1.24 -4.22
C LEU A 134 6.53 0.80 -5.31
N LYS A 135 7.72 1.39 -5.29
CA LYS A 135 8.86 0.95 -6.09
C LYS A 135 10.03 0.64 -5.17
N GLN A 136 10.38 -0.64 -5.08
CA GLN A 136 11.54 -1.10 -4.33
C GLN A 136 12.73 -1.28 -5.27
N LYS A 137 13.87 -0.65 -4.96
CA LYS A 137 15.14 -0.83 -5.67
C LYS A 137 16.32 -0.53 -4.74
N ASN A 138 17.36 -1.36 -4.77
CA ASN A 138 18.63 -1.14 -4.04
C ASN A 138 18.41 -0.78 -2.56
N ARG A 139 17.65 -1.59 -1.82
CA ARG A 139 17.32 -1.36 -0.40
C ARG A 139 16.62 -0.03 -0.10
N LYS A 140 15.90 0.50 -1.08
CA LYS A 140 15.06 1.69 -0.93
C LYS A 140 13.66 1.42 -1.44
N ILE A 141 12.66 1.89 -0.72
CA ILE A 141 11.27 1.92 -1.17
C ILE A 141 10.92 3.38 -1.47
N LYS A 142 10.32 3.62 -2.64
CA LYS A 142 9.84 4.95 -3.03
C LYS A 142 8.37 4.87 -3.38
N THR A 143 7.63 5.92 -3.06
CA THR A 143 6.27 6.09 -3.57
C THR A 143 6.30 6.51 -5.04
N LYS A 144 5.34 6.01 -5.81
CA LYS A 144 5.16 6.34 -7.22
C LYS A 144 3.68 6.57 -7.52
N SER A 145 3.39 7.78 -7.98
CA SER A 145 2.17 8.08 -8.73
C SER A 145 2.40 7.73 -10.20
N ILE A 146 1.39 7.20 -10.86
CA ILE A 146 1.40 7.00 -12.32
C ILE A 146 0.70 8.18 -12.98
N ASP A 147 1.36 8.75 -14.00
CA ASP A 147 0.78 9.81 -14.81
C ASP A 147 -0.32 9.23 -15.71
N CYS A 148 -1.54 9.71 -15.50
CA CYS A 148 -2.69 9.32 -16.30
C CYS A 148 -2.77 10.20 -17.55
N LYS A 149 -2.72 9.59 -18.74
CA LYS A 149 -2.80 10.33 -20.01
C LYS A 149 -4.20 10.90 -20.28
N ASN A 150 -5.23 10.36 -19.63
CA ASN A 150 -6.59 10.85 -19.77
C ASN A 150 -6.86 12.06 -18.84
N ARG A 151 -7.02 13.25 -19.44
CA ARG A 151 -7.31 14.51 -18.72
C ARG A 151 -8.70 14.54 -18.07
N THR A 152 -9.65 13.73 -18.53
CA THR A 152 -11.00 13.64 -17.96
C THR A 152 -11.14 12.50 -16.96
N CYS A 153 -10.04 11.81 -16.63
CA CYS A 153 -10.05 10.70 -15.69
C CYS A 153 -10.58 11.13 -14.31
N TYR A 154 -11.72 10.57 -13.93
CA TYR A 154 -12.39 10.84 -12.65
C TYR A 154 -11.47 10.55 -11.45
N VAL A 155 -10.71 9.46 -11.51
CA VAL A 155 -9.79 9.06 -10.43
C VAL A 155 -8.73 10.14 -10.20
N CYS A 156 -8.20 10.73 -11.28
CA CYS A 156 -7.16 11.76 -11.22
C CYS A 156 -7.68 13.12 -10.79
N LYS A 157 -8.92 13.48 -11.14
CA LYS A 157 -9.52 14.77 -10.74
C LYS A 157 -9.89 14.81 -9.26
N ASN A 158 -10.37 13.70 -8.72
CA ASN A 158 -11.05 13.70 -7.41
C ASN A 158 -10.26 13.04 -6.28
N ASN A 159 -9.17 12.33 -6.57
CA ASN A 159 -8.39 11.62 -5.55
C ASN A 159 -6.93 12.08 -5.54
N THR A 160 -6.73 13.38 -5.34
CA THR A 160 -5.39 13.97 -5.18
C THR A 160 -4.75 13.40 -3.92
N LEU A 161 -3.54 12.87 -4.09
CA LEU A 161 -2.77 12.30 -2.99
C LEU A 161 -1.86 13.37 -2.40
N ASN A 162 -2.13 13.78 -1.16
CA ASN A 162 -1.22 14.66 -0.42
C ASN A 162 -0.10 13.81 0.20
N ILE A 163 0.92 13.54 -0.61
CA ILE A 163 2.10 12.76 -0.21
C ILE A 163 3.01 13.55 0.76
N LEU A 164 2.76 14.84 0.97
CA LEU A 164 3.63 15.71 1.78
C LEU A 164 3.41 15.57 3.30
N ASP A 165 2.31 14.96 3.70
CA ASP A 165 2.04 14.73 5.11
C ASP A 165 2.70 13.42 5.55
N ASN A 166 3.28 13.39 6.76
CA ASN A 166 3.90 12.21 7.42
C ASN A 166 2.89 11.08 7.74
N ASN A 167 1.83 10.99 6.94
CA ASN A 167 0.70 10.11 7.11
C ASN A 167 0.88 8.76 6.39
N ILE A 168 2.05 8.52 5.78
CA ILE A 168 2.34 7.32 5.01
C ILE A 168 3.43 6.52 5.72
N LYS A 169 3.13 5.25 5.97
CA LYS A 169 4.04 4.27 6.55
C LYS A 169 4.07 3.01 5.70
N CYS A 170 5.06 2.16 5.92
CA CYS A 170 5.19 0.87 5.27
C CYS A 170 5.29 -0.19 6.35
N THR A 171 4.35 -1.13 6.38
CA THR A 171 4.50 -2.34 7.19
C THR A 171 5.32 -3.34 6.39
N PHE A 172 6.12 -4.15 7.08
CA PHE A 172 6.83 -5.26 6.45
C PHE A 172 6.68 -6.55 7.24
N PHE A 173 6.90 -7.65 6.54
CA PHE A 173 7.07 -8.97 7.12
C PHE A 173 8.27 -9.66 6.50
N ASP A 174 9.14 -10.21 7.34
CA ASP A 174 10.24 -11.06 6.92
C ASP A 174 10.31 -12.30 7.84
N PRO A 175 9.82 -13.46 7.37
CA PRO A 175 9.86 -14.69 8.16
C PRO A 175 11.27 -15.28 8.26
N TYR A 176 12.24 -14.76 7.49
CA TYR A 176 13.59 -15.35 7.36
C TYR A 176 14.66 -14.57 8.12
N ILE A 177 14.28 -13.66 9.02
CA ILE A 177 15.24 -13.01 9.91
C ILE A 177 15.99 -14.09 10.68
N ARG A 178 17.31 -14.11 10.50
CA ARG A 178 18.26 -15.00 11.18
C ARG A 178 19.05 -14.21 12.20
#